data_AF-A0A124IF32-F1
#
_entry.id   AF-A0A124IF32-F1
#
_cell.length_a   1.000
_cell.length_b   1.000
_cell.length_c   1.000
_cell.angle_alpha   90.00
_cell.angle_beta   90.00
_cell.angle_gamma   90.00
#
_symmetry.space_group_name_H-M   'P 1'
#
loop_
_entity.id
_entity.type
_entity.pdbx_description
1 polymer ?
#
loop_
_entity_poly.entity_id
_entity_poly.type
_entity_poly.pdbx_seq_one_letter_code
_entity_poly.pdbx_strand_id
1 'polypeptide(L)'
;MNDRMVWIDCEMTGLSLSDDALIEVAALVTDSELNILGEGVDIVIRPPDSALETMPEVVRQMHTASGLLEELPGGTTLADAEEQVLAYIREHVKEPGKAPLCGNSVGTDRGFLLRDMPTLEDYLHYRIVDVSSIKELARRWYPRAYFNSPEKNGNHRALADIRESIVELRYYREAVFVPQPGPDSETAKAIAAKHALPAE
;
A
#
# COMPACT_ATOMS: atom_id res chain seq x y z
N MET A 1 -1.65 -7.31 21.26
CA MET A 1 -1.76 -6.08 20.46
C MET A 1 -1.86 -6.58 19.02
N ASN A 2 -2.90 -6.19 18.28
CA ASN A 2 -3.13 -6.73 16.93
C ASN A 2 -2.29 -5.92 15.95
N ASP A 3 -0.97 -6.16 15.96
CA ASP A 3 0.04 -5.34 15.26
C ASP A 3 0.18 -5.75 13.78
N ARG A 4 -0.95 -6.11 13.17
CA ARG A 4 -1.03 -6.49 11.76
C ARG A 4 -1.02 -5.25 10.90
N MET A 5 -0.42 -5.38 9.73
CA MET A 5 -0.41 -4.38 8.68
C MET A 5 -1.07 -4.99 7.45
N VAL A 6 -2.06 -4.29 6.89
CA VAL A 6 -2.73 -4.71 5.65
C VAL A 6 -2.12 -3.91 4.52
N TRP A 7 -1.48 -4.59 3.60
CA TRP A 7 -0.87 -4.03 2.41
C TRP A 7 -1.84 -4.19 1.26
N ILE A 8 -2.18 -3.10 0.59
CA ILE A 8 -3.03 -3.12 -0.60
C ILE A 8 -2.34 -2.29 -1.66
N ASP A 9 -2.42 -2.77 -2.89
CA ASP A 9 -2.04 -2.06 -4.10
C ASP A 9 -3.19 -2.19 -5.09
N CYS A 10 -3.40 -1.13 -5.86
CA CYS A 10 -4.51 -0.99 -6.78
C CYS A 10 -3.98 -0.56 -8.14
N GLU A 11 -4.44 -1.21 -9.20
CA GLU A 11 -4.26 -0.73 -10.55
C GLU A 11 -5.53 -0.04 -11.04
N MET A 12 -5.36 1.10 -11.69
CA MET A 12 -6.47 1.93 -12.17
C MET A 12 -6.31 2.30 -13.64
N THR A 13 -7.41 2.72 -14.28
CA THR A 13 -7.36 3.30 -15.63
C THR A 13 -6.76 4.71 -15.67
N GLY A 14 -6.50 5.30 -14.51
CA GLY A 14 -5.92 6.63 -14.31
C GLY A 14 -5.99 7.05 -12.83
N LEU A 15 -5.92 8.34 -12.54
CA LEU A 15 -5.84 8.87 -11.17
C LEU A 15 -7.07 9.71 -10.76
N SER A 16 -8.06 9.86 -11.63
CA SER A 16 -9.28 10.60 -11.37
C SER A 16 -10.27 9.75 -10.58
N LEU A 17 -10.60 10.20 -9.36
CA LEU A 17 -11.66 9.57 -8.55
C LEU A 17 -13.07 9.78 -9.14
N SER A 18 -13.25 10.65 -10.13
CA SER A 18 -14.54 10.80 -10.84
C SER A 18 -14.65 9.93 -12.08
N ASP A 19 -13.55 9.73 -12.80
CA ASP A 19 -13.60 9.24 -14.18
C ASP A 19 -12.92 7.88 -14.37
N ASP A 20 -11.93 7.55 -13.53
CA ASP A 20 -11.13 6.34 -13.68
C ASP A 20 -11.68 5.17 -12.87
N ALA A 21 -11.48 3.96 -13.38
CA ALA A 21 -11.93 2.72 -12.76
C ALA A 21 -10.78 1.99 -12.05
N LEU A 22 -11.10 1.34 -10.93
CA LEU A 22 -10.27 0.32 -10.29
C LEU A 22 -10.36 -0.98 -11.09
N ILE A 23 -9.22 -1.55 -11.49
CA ILE A 23 -9.14 -2.68 -12.43
C ILE A 23 -8.30 -3.87 -11.94
N GLU A 24 -7.47 -3.69 -10.92
CA GLU A 24 -6.84 -4.78 -10.17
C GLU A 24 -6.75 -4.36 -8.71
N VAL A 25 -6.96 -5.30 -7.79
CA VAL A 25 -6.71 -5.09 -6.36
C VAL A 25 -6.00 -6.32 -5.81
N ALA A 26 -4.88 -6.08 -5.13
CA ALA A 26 -4.20 -7.12 -4.38
C ALA A 26 -4.11 -6.77 -2.90
N ALA A 27 -4.07 -7.78 -2.04
CA ALA A 27 -3.82 -7.58 -0.62
C ALA A 27 -2.88 -8.64 -0.04
N LEU A 28 -2.03 -8.20 0.89
CA LEU A 28 -1.17 -9.05 1.73
C LEU A 28 -1.22 -8.57 3.18
N VAL A 29 -1.14 -9.49 4.14
CA VAL A 29 -1.05 -9.12 5.55
C VAL A 29 0.33 -9.47 6.10
N THR A 30 0.93 -8.56 6.86
CA THR A 30 2.15 -8.84 7.62
C THR A 30 1.93 -8.71 9.13
N ASP A 31 2.86 -9.27 9.90
CA ASP A 31 3.06 -8.85 11.29
C ASP A 31 3.83 -7.51 11.38
N SER A 32 4.07 -7.03 12.60
CA SER A 32 4.81 -5.79 12.88
C SER A 32 6.28 -5.82 12.44
N GLU A 33 6.83 -7.02 12.23
CA GLU A 33 8.19 -7.27 11.78
C GLU A 33 8.26 -7.46 10.27
N LEU A 34 7.18 -7.12 9.55
CA LEU A 34 7.05 -7.20 8.10
C LEU A 34 7.09 -8.64 7.57
N ASN A 35 6.89 -9.66 8.41
CA ASN A 35 6.79 -11.05 7.96
C ASN A 35 5.42 -11.27 7.33
N ILE A 36 5.43 -11.78 6.09
CA ILE A 36 4.22 -12.04 5.31
C ILE A 36 3.45 -13.21 5.91
N LEU A 37 2.15 -13.06 6.04
CA LEU A 37 1.23 -14.05 6.56
C LEU A 37 0.34 -14.54 5.40
N GLY A 38 0.64 -15.74 4.90
CA GLY A 38 -0.07 -16.34 3.77
C GLY A 38 0.42 -15.86 2.41
N GLU A 39 -0.33 -16.21 1.36
CA GLU A 39 0.08 -15.97 -0.03
C GLU A 39 -0.43 -14.65 -0.60
N GLY A 40 -1.44 -14.04 0.06
CA GLY A 40 -2.14 -12.86 -0.43
C GLY A 40 -3.35 -13.22 -1.28
N VAL A 41 -3.97 -12.18 -1.83
CA VAL A 41 -5.06 -12.25 -2.80
C VAL A 41 -4.77 -11.23 -3.90
N ASP A 42 -5.13 -11.56 -5.13
CA ASP A 42 -4.90 -10.75 -6.33
C ASP A 42 -6.09 -10.93 -7.27
N ILE A 43 -6.86 -9.86 -7.48
CA ILE A 43 -8.15 -9.92 -8.16
C ILE A 43 -8.20 -8.88 -9.27
N VAL A 44 -8.36 -9.36 -10.50
CA VAL A 44 -8.66 -8.53 -11.67
C VAL A 44 -10.14 -8.19 -11.67
N ILE A 45 -10.44 -6.90 -11.84
CA ILE A 45 -11.78 -6.34 -11.85
C ILE A 45 -12.10 -5.90 -13.27
N ARG A 46 -13.27 -6.29 -13.78
CA ARG A 46 -13.73 -5.88 -15.10
C ARG A 46 -14.31 -4.46 -15.04
N PRO A 47 -13.69 -3.46 -15.70
CA PRO A 47 -14.23 -2.11 -15.74
C PRO A 47 -15.36 -2.00 -16.78
N PRO A 48 -16.16 -0.91 -16.73
CA PRO A 48 -17.01 -0.54 -17.85
C PRO A 48 -16.16 -0.15 -19.07
N ASP A 49 -16.64 -0.45 -20.29
CA ASP A 49 -15.90 -0.20 -21.54
C ASP A 49 -15.47 1.28 -21.68
N SER A 50 -16.31 2.21 -21.24
CA SER A 50 -16.02 3.66 -21.26
C SER A 50 -14.78 4.09 -20.46
N ALA A 51 -14.43 3.36 -19.38
CA ALA A 51 -13.21 3.63 -18.62
C ALA A 51 -11.95 3.22 -19.40
N LEU A 52 -12.08 2.26 -20.31
CA LEU A 52 -11.00 1.87 -21.20
C LEU A 52 -10.83 2.85 -22.36
N GLU A 53 -11.90 3.49 -22.85
CA GLU A 53 -11.84 4.45 -23.96
C GLU A 53 -11.09 5.73 -23.58
N THR A 54 -11.22 6.16 -22.32
CA THR A 54 -10.65 7.42 -21.81
C THR A 54 -9.29 7.23 -21.12
N MET A 55 -8.82 5.98 -21.00
CA MET A 55 -7.53 5.63 -20.41
C MET A 55 -6.38 6.38 -21.09
N PRO A 56 -5.56 7.15 -20.35
CA PRO A 56 -4.41 7.85 -20.90
C PRO A 56 -3.43 6.87 -21.58
N GLU A 57 -2.81 7.30 -22.68
CA GLU A 57 -1.93 6.42 -23.48
C GLU A 57 -0.77 5.82 -22.67
N VAL A 58 -0.19 6.57 -21.74
CA VAL A 58 0.87 6.07 -20.86
C VAL A 58 0.36 4.92 -19.97
N VAL A 59 -0.85 5.06 -19.43
CA VAL A 59 -1.49 4.02 -18.59
C VAL A 59 -1.83 2.79 -19.43
N ARG A 60 -2.34 3.02 -20.65
CA ARG A 60 -2.61 1.93 -21.60
C ARG A 60 -1.37 1.12 -21.94
N GLN A 61 -0.27 1.80 -22.28
CA GLN A 61 1.00 1.14 -22.60
C GLN A 61 1.53 0.33 -21.41
N MET A 62 1.45 0.89 -20.20
CA MET A 62 1.83 0.23 -18.96
C MET A 62 1.03 -1.06 -18.74
N HIS A 63 -0.30 -0.99 -18.78
CA HIS A 63 -1.19 -2.15 -18.58
C HIS A 63 -1.16 -3.16 -19.73
N THR A 64 -0.72 -2.74 -20.91
CA THR A 64 -0.44 -3.64 -22.04
C THR A 64 0.84 -4.42 -21.79
N ALA A 65 1.91 -3.74 -21.34
CA ALA A 65 3.20 -4.36 -21.04
C ALA A 65 3.14 -5.31 -19.81
N SER A 66 2.27 -5.01 -18.85
CA SER A 66 2.03 -5.88 -17.68
C SER A 66 1.17 -7.11 -17.99
N GLY A 67 0.49 -7.13 -19.14
CA GLY A 67 -0.50 -8.15 -19.51
C GLY A 67 -1.89 -7.94 -18.89
N LEU A 68 -2.05 -6.94 -18.00
CA LEU A 68 -3.31 -6.72 -17.28
C LEU A 68 -4.50 -6.48 -18.21
N LEU A 69 -4.32 -5.74 -19.32
CA LEU A 69 -5.42 -5.50 -20.27
C LEU A 69 -5.98 -6.78 -20.90
N GLU A 70 -5.17 -7.83 -21.05
CA GLU A 70 -5.60 -9.11 -21.59
C GLU A 70 -6.43 -9.92 -20.58
N GLU A 71 -6.23 -9.68 -19.29
CA GLU A 71 -6.93 -10.35 -18.19
C GLU A 71 -8.29 -9.69 -17.88
N LEU A 72 -8.46 -8.40 -18.14
CA LEU A 72 -9.69 -7.64 -17.83
C LEU A 72 -11.01 -8.28 -18.31
N PRO A 73 -11.10 -8.89 -19.52
CA PRO A 73 -12.34 -9.54 -19.96
C PRO A 73 -12.79 -10.70 -19.06
N GLY A 74 -11.84 -11.37 -18.40
CA GLY A 74 -12.07 -12.45 -17.44
C GLY A 74 -12.19 -11.98 -15.99
N GLY A 75 -12.00 -10.68 -15.72
CA GLY A 75 -12.12 -10.09 -14.40
C GLY A 75 -13.52 -10.19 -13.80
N THR A 76 -13.59 -10.07 -12.48
CA THR A 76 -14.85 -10.13 -11.73
C THR A 76 -15.46 -8.74 -11.51
N THR A 77 -16.59 -8.67 -10.79
CA THR A 77 -17.23 -7.41 -10.40
C THR A 77 -16.56 -6.79 -9.17
N LEU A 78 -16.67 -5.46 -9.01
CA LEU A 78 -16.16 -4.76 -7.82
C LEU A 78 -16.66 -5.37 -6.50
N ALA A 79 -17.95 -5.71 -6.42
CA ALA A 79 -18.55 -6.27 -5.20
C ALA A 79 -17.96 -7.65 -4.84
N ASP A 80 -17.74 -8.50 -5.83
CA ASP A 80 -17.12 -9.81 -5.63
C ASP A 80 -15.63 -9.68 -5.28
N ALA A 81 -14.91 -8.75 -5.91
CA ALA A 81 -13.52 -8.44 -5.55
C ALA A 81 -13.41 -7.92 -4.10
N GLU A 82 -14.28 -7.00 -3.70
CA GLU A 82 -14.34 -6.50 -2.32
C GLU A 82 -14.58 -7.64 -1.32
N GLU A 83 -15.53 -8.53 -1.59
CA GLU A 83 -15.83 -9.67 -0.73
C GLU A 83 -14.63 -10.61 -0.58
N GLN A 84 -13.94 -10.94 -1.68
CA GLN A 84 -12.78 -11.82 -1.68
C GLN A 84 -11.59 -11.20 -0.93
N VAL A 85 -11.29 -9.92 -1.17
CA VAL A 85 -10.20 -9.22 -0.47
C VAL A 85 -10.50 -9.12 1.03
N LEU A 86 -11.72 -8.76 1.39
CA LEU A 86 -12.13 -8.65 2.78
C LEU A 86 -12.14 -10.02 3.48
N ALA A 87 -12.51 -11.09 2.78
CA ALA A 87 -12.43 -12.45 3.31
C ALA A 87 -10.99 -12.83 3.67
N TYR A 88 -10.04 -12.61 2.75
CA TYR A 88 -8.61 -12.83 3.00
C TYR A 88 -8.11 -12.02 4.21
N ILE A 89 -8.42 -10.72 4.28
CA ILE A 89 -7.98 -9.86 5.40
C ILE A 89 -8.52 -10.38 6.74
N ARG A 90 -9.78 -10.84 6.78
CA ARG A 90 -10.41 -11.39 7.99
C ARG A 90 -9.79 -12.70 8.48
N GLU A 91 -9.03 -13.41 7.63
CA GLU A 91 -8.25 -14.57 8.07
C GLU A 91 -7.15 -14.17 9.05
N HIS A 92 -6.55 -12.99 8.87
CA HIS A 92 -5.40 -12.52 9.64
C HIS A 92 -5.72 -11.40 10.63
N VAL A 93 -6.69 -10.54 10.31
CA VAL A 93 -7.13 -9.40 11.13
C VAL A 93 -8.54 -9.69 11.61
N LYS A 94 -8.72 -10.06 12.89
CA LYS A 94 -10.03 -10.48 13.43
C LYS A 94 -10.93 -9.33 13.85
N GLU A 95 -10.33 -8.20 14.24
CA GLU A 95 -11.05 -7.04 14.74
C GLU A 95 -10.98 -5.90 13.72
N PRO A 96 -12.13 -5.32 13.31
CA PRO A 96 -12.15 -4.16 12.41
C PRO A 96 -11.49 -2.93 13.06
N GLY A 97 -10.99 -2.04 12.22
CA GLY A 97 -10.41 -0.77 12.64
C GLY A 97 -9.11 -0.90 13.43
N LYS A 98 -8.40 -2.04 13.33
CA LYS A 98 -7.12 -2.26 14.04
C LYS A 98 -5.90 -2.11 13.14
N ALA A 99 -5.92 -2.70 11.96
CA ALA A 99 -4.76 -2.72 11.07
C ALA A 99 -4.76 -1.49 10.15
N PRO A 100 -3.65 -0.73 10.05
CA PRO A 100 -3.51 0.34 9.09
C PRO A 100 -3.37 -0.22 7.67
N LEU A 101 -3.71 0.63 6.70
CA LEU A 101 -3.44 0.41 5.29
C LEU A 101 -1.97 0.78 4.98
N CYS A 102 -1.25 -0.11 4.30
CA CYS A 102 0.17 0.01 4.01
C CYS A 102 0.44 -0.12 2.51
N GLY A 103 1.46 0.57 2.02
CA GLY A 103 1.85 0.53 0.61
C GLY A 103 2.74 1.71 0.23
N ASN A 104 3.13 1.78 -1.03
CA ASN A 104 3.79 2.96 -1.59
C ASN A 104 2.75 3.92 -2.13
N SER A 105 2.77 5.19 -1.70
CA SER A 105 1.85 6.22 -2.20
C SER A 105 0.37 5.84 -1.99
N VAL A 106 0.11 5.03 -0.96
CA VAL A 106 -1.17 4.36 -0.68
C VAL A 106 -2.34 5.30 -0.38
N GLY A 107 -2.06 6.60 -0.29
CA GLY A 107 -3.11 7.63 -0.24
C GLY A 107 -3.96 7.66 -1.52
N THR A 108 -3.39 7.35 -2.68
CA THR A 108 -4.14 7.21 -3.94
C THR A 108 -5.08 6.01 -3.86
N ASP A 109 -4.55 4.84 -3.51
CA ASP A 109 -5.32 3.60 -3.40
C ASP A 109 -6.46 3.75 -2.41
N ARG A 110 -6.19 4.36 -1.24
CA ARG A 110 -7.23 4.66 -0.25
C ARG A 110 -8.38 5.47 -0.83
N GLY A 111 -8.10 6.42 -1.74
CA GLY A 111 -9.13 7.19 -2.41
C GLY A 111 -10.08 6.31 -3.23
N PHE A 112 -9.53 5.36 -3.99
CA PHE A 112 -10.32 4.40 -4.78
C PHE A 112 -11.04 3.39 -3.89
N LEU A 113 -10.39 2.85 -2.85
CA LEU A 113 -11.03 1.95 -1.89
C LEU A 113 -12.22 2.61 -1.19
N LEU A 114 -12.10 3.86 -0.76
CA LEU A 114 -13.18 4.60 -0.10
C LEU A 114 -14.39 4.82 -1.03
N ARG A 115 -14.15 4.96 -2.33
CA ARG A 115 -15.18 5.12 -3.36
C ARG A 115 -15.83 3.79 -3.76
N ASP A 116 -15.02 2.77 -4.02
CA ASP A 116 -15.42 1.55 -4.74
C ASP A 116 -15.55 0.31 -3.84
N MET A 117 -14.88 0.31 -2.68
CA MET A 117 -14.85 -0.80 -1.73
C MET A 117 -15.06 -0.31 -0.28
N PRO A 118 -16.20 0.36 0.01
CA PRO A 118 -16.42 1.03 1.29
C PRO A 118 -16.47 0.07 2.49
N THR A 119 -16.93 -1.16 2.31
CA THR A 119 -16.98 -2.16 3.38
C THR A 119 -15.58 -2.63 3.76
N LEU A 120 -14.71 -2.78 2.77
CA LEU A 120 -13.29 -3.04 2.97
C LEU A 120 -12.60 -1.85 3.66
N GLU A 121 -12.82 -0.63 3.17
CA GLU A 121 -12.22 0.58 3.75
C GLU A 121 -12.61 0.77 5.23
N ASP A 122 -13.90 0.61 5.55
CA ASP A 122 -14.43 0.68 6.92
C ASP A 122 -13.83 -0.39 7.85
N TYR A 123 -13.36 -1.51 7.30
CA TYR A 123 -12.72 -2.57 8.08
C TYR A 123 -11.29 -2.20 8.50
N LEU A 124 -10.63 -1.31 7.76
CA LEU A 124 -9.25 -0.87 8.01
C LEU A 124 -9.22 0.26 9.05
N HIS A 125 -8.06 0.47 9.66
CA HIS A 125 -7.85 1.65 10.51
C HIS A 125 -7.73 2.92 9.63
N TYR A 126 -8.14 4.08 10.16
CA TYR A 126 -8.05 5.37 9.45
C TYR A 126 -6.60 5.82 9.13
N ARG A 127 -5.60 5.15 9.70
CA ARG A 127 -4.18 5.50 9.54
C ARG A 127 -3.59 4.70 8.40
N ILE A 128 -2.54 5.26 7.83
CA ILE A 128 -1.74 4.59 6.81
C ILE A 128 -0.28 4.50 7.25
N VAL A 129 0.42 3.49 6.73
CA VAL A 129 1.88 3.43 6.70
C VAL A 129 2.31 3.57 5.24
N ASP A 130 2.66 4.79 4.87
CA ASP A 130 3.07 5.12 3.50
C ASP A 130 4.59 5.03 3.36
N VAL A 131 5.07 4.03 2.63
CA VAL A 131 6.50 3.80 2.37
C VAL A 131 7.11 4.96 1.57
N SER A 132 6.32 5.61 0.70
CA SER A 132 6.79 6.75 -0.10
C SER A 132 7.09 7.97 0.77
N SER A 133 6.39 8.13 1.90
CA SER A 133 6.73 9.17 2.88
C SER A 133 8.14 8.96 3.45
N ILE A 134 8.51 7.72 3.79
CA ILE A 134 9.86 7.39 4.28
C ILE A 134 10.90 7.57 3.16
N LYS A 135 10.59 7.14 1.94
CA LYS A 135 11.43 7.33 0.75
C LYS A 135 11.77 8.81 0.51
N GLU A 136 10.79 9.70 0.58
CA GLU A 136 11.01 11.14 0.38
C GLU A 136 11.87 11.76 1.51
N LEU A 137 11.72 11.29 2.75
CA LEU A 137 12.59 11.71 3.87
C LEU A 137 14.00 11.16 3.72
N ALA A 138 14.16 9.89 3.35
CA ALA A 138 15.44 9.27 3.07
C ALA A 138 16.20 10.01 1.97
N ARG A 139 15.52 10.42 0.89
CA ARG A 139 16.12 11.22 -0.19
C ARG A 139 16.72 12.53 0.30
N ARG A 140 16.09 13.21 1.26
CA ARG A 140 16.50 14.52 1.77
C ARG A 140 17.54 14.42 2.88
N TRP A 141 17.37 13.49 3.80
CA TRP A 141 18.16 13.40 5.02
C TRP A 141 19.26 12.34 4.95
N TYR A 142 19.06 11.29 4.15
CA TYR A 142 19.93 10.12 4.05
C TYR A 142 20.19 9.74 2.58
N PRO A 143 20.75 10.64 1.75
CA PRO A 143 20.87 10.43 0.30
C PRO A 143 21.64 9.14 -0.05
N ARG A 144 22.62 8.74 0.77
CA ARG A 144 23.33 7.46 0.57
C ARG A 144 22.42 6.25 0.70
N ALA A 145 21.51 6.24 1.68
CA ALA A 145 20.53 5.17 1.80
C ALA A 145 19.55 5.21 0.62
N TYR A 146 19.05 6.39 0.27
CA TYR A 146 18.15 6.54 -0.88
C TYR A 146 18.73 5.99 -2.19
N PHE A 147 19.96 6.36 -2.56
CA PHE A 147 20.57 5.90 -3.82
C PHE A 147 21.02 4.42 -3.79
N ASN A 148 20.91 3.73 -2.66
CA ASN A 148 21.21 2.30 -2.53
C ASN A 148 19.96 1.49 -2.12
N SER A 149 18.75 2.06 -2.25
CA SER A 149 17.52 1.28 -2.09
C SER A 149 17.39 0.23 -3.19
N PRO A 150 16.78 -0.93 -2.92
CA PRO A 150 16.53 -1.95 -3.94
C PRO A 150 15.77 -1.39 -5.17
N GLU A 151 16.12 -1.87 -6.35
CA GLU A 151 15.38 -1.57 -7.59
C GLU A 151 14.03 -2.28 -7.60
N LYS A 152 13.01 -1.61 -8.15
CA LYS A 152 11.67 -2.16 -8.36
C LYS A 152 11.57 -2.82 -9.73
N ASN A 153 11.02 -4.03 -9.77
CA ASN A 153 10.88 -4.88 -10.95
C ASN A 153 9.44 -5.44 -11.12
N GLY A 154 8.47 -5.00 -10.31
CA GLY A 154 7.15 -5.63 -10.19
C GLY A 154 6.25 -5.53 -11.43
N ASN A 155 6.65 -4.75 -12.44
CA ASN A 155 6.00 -4.63 -13.74
C ASN A 155 4.52 -4.17 -13.67
N HIS A 156 4.15 -3.37 -12.66
CA HIS A 156 2.79 -2.85 -12.48
C HIS A 156 1.75 -3.96 -12.38
N ARG A 157 2.02 -4.89 -11.47
CA ARG A 157 1.08 -5.94 -11.05
C ARG A 157 0.96 -5.87 -9.55
N ALA A 158 -0.27 -5.75 -9.07
CA ALA A 158 -0.54 -5.28 -7.71
C ALA A 158 0.14 -6.14 -6.63
N LEU A 159 0.05 -7.48 -6.71
CA LEU A 159 0.64 -8.35 -5.68
C LEU A 159 2.17 -8.32 -5.68
N ALA A 160 2.80 -8.16 -6.84
CA ALA A 160 4.25 -8.03 -6.97
C ALA A 160 4.72 -6.70 -6.37
N ASP A 161 4.03 -5.61 -6.70
CA ASP A 161 4.33 -4.27 -6.21
C ASP A 161 4.17 -4.14 -4.69
N ILE A 162 3.21 -4.86 -4.07
CA ILE A 162 3.13 -4.98 -2.61
C ILE A 162 4.39 -5.63 -2.02
N ARG A 163 4.85 -6.75 -2.60
CA ARG A 163 6.04 -7.46 -2.09
C ARG A 163 7.28 -6.58 -2.17
N GLU A 164 7.41 -5.80 -3.24
CA GLU A 164 8.49 -4.82 -3.38
C GLU A 164 8.38 -3.68 -2.36
N SER A 165 7.17 -3.19 -2.09
CA SER A 165 6.92 -2.17 -1.06
C SER A 165 7.31 -2.66 0.34
N ILE A 166 7.04 -3.92 0.66
CA ILE A 166 7.47 -4.56 1.92
C ILE A 166 8.99 -4.65 2.01
N VAL A 167 9.66 -5.05 0.92
CA VAL A 167 11.13 -5.12 0.85
C VAL A 167 11.75 -3.73 0.98
N GLU A 168 11.19 -2.72 0.31
CA GLU A 168 11.62 -1.33 0.42
C GLU A 168 11.48 -0.82 1.87
N LEU A 169 10.37 -1.12 2.56
CA LEU A 169 10.21 -0.72 3.96
C LEU A 169 11.19 -1.44 4.89
N ARG A 170 11.46 -2.74 4.66
CA ARG A 170 12.51 -3.48 5.39
C ARG A 170 13.87 -2.82 5.22
N TYR A 171 14.22 -2.43 3.99
CA TYR A 171 15.47 -1.72 3.71
C TYR A 171 15.56 -0.40 4.51
N TYR A 172 14.54 0.45 4.45
CA TYR A 172 14.57 1.71 5.20
C TYR A 172 14.61 1.51 6.70
N ARG A 173 13.91 0.48 7.23
CA ARG A 173 13.97 0.09 8.64
C ARG A 173 15.40 -0.14 9.12
N GLU A 174 16.24 -0.76 8.30
CA GLU A 174 17.65 -1.02 8.63
C GLU A 174 18.56 0.19 8.35
N ALA A 175 18.32 0.91 7.25
CA ALA A 175 19.24 1.93 6.75
C ALA A 175 19.00 3.35 7.30
N VAL A 176 17.77 3.67 7.73
CA VAL A 176 17.33 5.03 8.07
C VAL A 176 16.88 5.18 9.51
N PHE A 177 16.27 4.14 10.10
CA PHE A 177 15.83 4.19 11.49
C PHE A 177 16.97 3.88 12.46
N VAL A 178 16.80 4.26 13.73
CA VAL A 178 17.72 3.89 14.79
C VAL A 178 17.68 2.36 15.03
N PRO A 179 18.82 1.71 15.34
CA PRO A 179 18.85 0.28 15.61
C PRO A 179 17.89 -0.11 16.73
N GLN A 180 17.22 -1.27 16.59
CA GLN A 180 16.36 -1.81 17.62
C GLN A 180 17.15 -2.17 18.90
N PRO A 181 16.56 -2.02 20.10
CA PRO A 181 15.16 -1.63 20.38
C PRO A 181 14.89 -0.10 20.34
N GLY A 182 15.82 0.70 19.84
CA GLY A 182 15.78 2.16 19.91
C GLY A 182 16.37 2.70 21.22
N PRO A 183 16.39 4.03 21.40
CA PRO A 183 16.85 4.66 22.63
C PRO A 183 15.99 4.21 23.83
N ASP A 184 16.63 4.07 25.00
CA ASP A 184 15.92 3.81 26.24
C ASP A 184 15.01 4.99 26.63
N SER A 185 14.18 4.78 27.65
CA SER A 185 13.19 5.79 28.08
C SER A 185 13.82 7.11 28.51
N GLU A 186 15.02 7.08 29.11
CA GLU A 186 15.71 8.30 29.56
C GLU A 186 16.25 9.09 28.35
N THR A 187 16.90 8.40 27.42
CA THR A 187 17.42 8.97 26.17
C THR A 187 16.30 9.53 25.31
N ALA A 188 15.19 8.81 25.16
CA ALA A 188 14.02 9.27 24.41
C ALA A 188 13.41 10.55 25.01
N LYS A 189 13.28 10.62 26.36
CA LYS A 189 12.81 11.83 27.05
C LYS A 189 13.77 13.01 26.86
N ALA A 190 15.07 12.77 26.92
CA ALA A 190 16.07 13.81 26.69
C ALA A 190 16.05 14.35 25.25
N ILE A 191 15.80 13.51 24.25
CA ILE A 191 15.57 13.95 22.86
C ILE A 191 14.29 14.79 22.77
N ALA A 192 13.18 14.31 23.35
CA ALA A 192 11.89 15.03 23.32
C ALA A 192 11.99 16.43 23.95
N ALA A 193 12.72 16.58 25.05
CA ALA A 193 12.93 17.86 25.72
C ALA A 193 13.61 18.93 24.84
N LYS A 194 14.43 18.52 23.85
CA LYS A 194 15.07 19.45 22.89
C LYS A 194 14.09 20.08 21.90
N HIS A 195 12.91 19.48 21.75
CA HIS A 195 11.91 19.87 20.75
C HIS A 195 10.59 20.35 21.37
N ALA A 196 10.51 20.41 22.71
CA ALA A 196 9.33 20.93 23.40
C ALA A 196 9.15 22.42 23.08
N LEU A 197 7.95 22.80 22.65
CA LEU A 197 7.59 24.20 22.46
C LEU A 197 7.58 24.91 23.83
N PRO A 198 7.93 26.21 23.88
CA PRO A 198 7.74 27.00 25.09
C PRO A 198 6.28 26.94 25.53
N ALA A 199 6.04 26.85 26.84
CA ALA A 199 4.69 27.06 27.36
C ALA A 199 4.29 28.53 27.12
N GLU A 200 3.07 28.75 26.64
CA GLU A 200 2.46 30.09 26.52
C GLU A 200 2.28 30.78 27.87
#